data_AF-A0AAN7FPT4-F1
#
_entry.id   AF-A0AAN7FPT4-F1
#
_cell.length_a   1.000
_cell.length_b   1.000
_cell.length_c   1.000
_cell.angle_alpha   90.00
_cell.angle_beta   90.00
_cell.angle_gamma   90.00
#
_symmetry.space_group_name_H-M   'P 1'
#
loop_
_entity.id
_entity.type
_entity.pdbx_description
1 polymer ?
#
loop_
_entity_poly.entity_id
_entity_poly.type
_entity_poly.pdbx_seq_one_letter_code
_entity_poly.pdbx_strand_id
1 'polypeptide(L)'
;MGGKFIHLYDAEQVVLSTLHSGFRFDTRAFASRNSVKKLRRNRQPPEIVADIPPTKDDYVQDENSASSFENSVYQNSTINPSRSTVLQACTITSGLIAALGIILRQVSHVASVEGLPILDCSAEVSFGFEMWHLELITGIVVLISSSRYLLLKTWPDFAESSEAANQQVLASLQILDYIIVAFLPGISEELLFRGALLPLFGFNWKSVFLVAAIFGVLHVGSGRKYSFAIWATFVGLVYGYATIMSSSLIVPMASHAINNLVGGILWRYTSKSSEKL
;
A
#
# COMPACT_ATOMS: atom_id res chain seq x y z
N MET A 1 -63.94 -45.27 -3.81
CA MET A 1 -64.82 -44.33 -4.54
C MET A 1 -64.39 -42.93 -4.13
N GLY A 2 -63.88 -42.02 -4.96
CA GLY A 2 -63.71 -41.95 -6.41
C GLY A 2 -63.56 -40.46 -6.76
N GLY A 3 -62.37 -40.06 -7.22
CA GLY A 3 -62.12 -38.93 -8.14
C GLY A 3 -62.37 -37.49 -7.70
N LYS A 4 -61.29 -36.69 -7.64
CA LYS A 4 -60.98 -35.76 -8.75
C LYS A 4 -59.55 -35.23 -8.63
N PHE A 5 -58.70 -35.72 -9.54
CA PHE A 5 -57.49 -35.06 -10.01
C PHE A 5 -57.90 -33.89 -10.91
N ILE A 6 -57.29 -32.72 -10.74
CA ILE A 6 -57.06 -31.77 -11.83
C ILE A 6 -55.56 -31.46 -11.82
N HIS A 7 -54.93 -31.92 -12.89
CA HIS A 7 -53.56 -31.66 -13.31
C HIS A 7 -53.60 -30.40 -14.18
N LEU A 8 -52.62 -29.50 -14.05
CA LEU A 8 -52.19 -28.64 -15.16
C LEU A 8 -50.71 -28.30 -14.92
N TYR A 9 -49.88 -29.02 -15.65
CA TYR A 9 -48.49 -28.72 -15.97
C TYR A 9 -48.46 -27.76 -17.16
N ASP A 10 -47.33 -27.06 -17.30
CA ASP A 10 -46.84 -26.30 -18.45
C ASP A 10 -47.51 -24.96 -18.81
N ALA A 11 -46.71 -23.89 -18.81
CA ALA A 11 -46.12 -23.40 -20.05
C ALA A 11 -45.08 -22.27 -19.79
N GLU A 12 -43.87 -22.52 -20.31
CA GLU A 12 -42.97 -21.59 -21.01
C GLU A 12 -42.55 -20.27 -20.34
N GLN A 13 -41.26 -20.11 -20.02
CA GLN A 13 -40.23 -19.67 -20.98
C GLN A 13 -40.67 -18.47 -21.84
N VAL A 14 -40.24 -17.27 -21.44
CA VAL A 14 -39.89 -16.23 -22.40
C VAL A 14 -38.44 -15.84 -22.14
N VAL A 15 -37.58 -16.41 -22.98
CA VAL A 15 -36.25 -15.91 -23.32
C VAL A 15 -36.45 -14.73 -24.28
N LEU A 16 -35.85 -13.58 -23.97
CA LEU A 16 -35.28 -12.64 -24.96
C LEU A 16 -34.31 -11.72 -24.20
N SER A 17 -33.02 -12.07 -24.09
CA SER A 17 -31.95 -11.81 -25.05
C SER A 17 -31.80 -10.34 -25.48
N THR A 18 -30.59 -9.85 -25.24
CA THR A 18 -29.86 -8.81 -26.00
C THR A 18 -29.95 -7.36 -25.49
N LEU A 19 -28.96 -6.99 -24.69
CA LEU A 19 -28.25 -5.73 -24.92
C LEU A 19 -26.76 -5.90 -24.63
N HIS A 20 -26.06 -6.24 -25.69
CA HIS A 20 -24.62 -6.12 -25.83
C HIS A 20 -24.26 -4.62 -25.77
N SER A 21 -23.49 -4.23 -24.77
CA SER A 21 -22.69 -3.00 -24.80
C SER A 21 -21.46 -3.26 -23.92
N GLY A 22 -20.36 -3.63 -24.57
CA GLY A 22 -19.11 -3.92 -23.90
C GLY A 22 -18.54 -2.66 -23.26
N PHE A 23 -18.54 -2.60 -21.93
CA PHE A 23 -17.71 -1.65 -21.18
C PHE A 23 -16.42 -2.36 -20.77
N ARG A 24 -15.42 -2.22 -21.64
CA ARG A 24 -14.06 -2.68 -21.40
C ARG A 24 -13.39 -1.67 -20.47
N PHE A 25 -13.15 -2.04 -19.22
CA PHE A 25 -12.32 -1.24 -18.31
C PHE A 25 -10.86 -1.36 -18.76
N ASP A 26 -10.41 -0.41 -19.60
CA ASP A 26 -8.99 -0.21 -19.87
C ASP A 26 -8.39 0.60 -18.71
N THR A 27 -7.68 -0.09 -17.82
CA THR A 27 -6.81 0.55 -16.83
C THR A 27 -5.61 1.15 -17.55
N ARG A 28 -5.75 2.39 -18.05
CA ARG A 28 -4.63 3.19 -18.54
C ARG A 28 -3.84 3.73 -17.36
N ALA A 29 -2.75 3.04 -17.04
CA ALA A 29 -1.67 3.54 -16.21
C ALA A 29 -1.11 4.84 -16.82
N PHE A 30 -1.05 5.91 -16.03
CA PHE A 30 -0.33 7.12 -16.37
C PHE A 30 1.18 6.85 -16.28
N ALA A 31 1.76 6.37 -17.38
CA ALA A 31 3.21 6.35 -17.59
C ALA A 31 3.65 7.74 -18.06
N SER A 32 4.59 8.36 -17.32
CA SER A 32 5.17 9.65 -17.69
C SER A 32 5.93 9.53 -19.01
N ARG A 33 5.71 10.50 -19.89
CA ARG A 33 6.41 10.63 -21.17
C ARG A 33 7.85 11.10 -20.91
N ASN A 34 8.83 10.27 -21.28
CA ASN A 34 10.14 10.74 -21.73
C ASN A 34 10.47 10.05 -23.05
N SER A 35 10.23 10.73 -24.16
CA SER A 35 10.68 10.30 -25.50
C SER A 35 11.77 11.26 -25.99
N VAL A 36 13.03 10.91 -25.75
CA VAL A 36 14.15 11.47 -26.50
C VAL A 36 14.20 10.77 -27.85
N LYS A 37 14.11 11.57 -28.91
CA LYS A 37 14.13 11.17 -30.32
C LYS A 37 15.38 10.33 -30.63
N LYS A 38 15.18 9.07 -31.02
CA LYS A 38 16.20 8.24 -31.68
C LYS A 38 16.06 8.39 -33.19
N LEU A 39 16.87 9.27 -33.80
CA LEU A 39 17.05 9.31 -35.24
C LEU A 39 18.00 8.16 -35.63
N ARG A 40 17.46 7.22 -36.38
CA ARG A 40 18.11 6.02 -36.90
C ARG A 40 18.90 6.42 -38.16
N ARG A 41 20.23 6.24 -38.18
CA ARG A 41 21.00 6.25 -39.43
C ARG A 41 21.87 4.98 -39.52
N ASN A 42 21.64 4.27 -40.63
CA ASN A 42 22.24 3.03 -41.10
C ASN A 42 23.74 2.88 -40.88
N ARG A 43 24.18 1.65 -40.55
CA ARG A 43 25.42 1.07 -41.07
C ARG A 43 25.22 -0.44 -41.33
N GLN A 44 25.42 -0.84 -42.58
CA GLN A 44 25.96 -2.15 -42.97
C GLN A 44 27.39 -1.90 -43.51
N PRO A 45 28.38 -2.77 -43.23
CA PRO A 45 29.69 -2.81 -43.89
C PRO A 45 29.63 -3.70 -45.16
N PRO A 46 30.57 -3.66 -46.15
CA PRO A 46 32.00 -3.99 -45.96
C PRO A 46 33.06 -3.35 -46.92
N GLU A 47 34.31 -3.31 -46.42
CA GLU A 47 35.61 -3.73 -47.05
C GLU A 47 36.18 -3.09 -48.37
N ILE A 48 37.53 -3.06 -48.41
CA ILE A 48 38.47 -3.11 -49.58
C ILE A 48 39.27 -1.82 -49.97
N VAL A 49 40.59 -1.86 -49.62
CA VAL A 49 41.82 -1.54 -50.40
C VAL A 49 42.51 -0.14 -50.38
N ALA A 50 43.78 -0.22 -49.94
CA ALA A 50 45.07 0.42 -50.31
C ALA A 50 45.18 1.89 -50.78
N ASP A 51 46.13 2.65 -50.18
CA ASP A 51 47.42 3.01 -50.81
C ASP A 51 48.34 3.81 -49.84
N ILE A 52 49.65 3.74 -50.08
CA ILE A 52 50.83 4.25 -49.32
C ILE A 52 51.72 5.03 -50.35
N PRO A 53 52.80 5.84 -50.08
CA PRO A 53 53.28 6.80 -49.03
C PRO A 53 53.75 8.16 -49.69
N PRO A 54 54.88 8.87 -49.35
CA PRO A 54 55.60 9.21 -48.09
C PRO A 54 55.87 10.73 -47.92
N THR A 55 56.47 11.15 -46.78
CA THR A 55 57.54 12.19 -46.53
C THR A 55 57.30 12.89 -45.18
N LYS A 56 58.15 12.70 -44.16
CA LYS A 56 59.49 13.26 -43.80
C LYS A 56 59.45 14.54 -42.95
N ASP A 57 60.12 14.41 -41.79
CA ASP A 57 60.94 15.34 -41.01
C ASP A 57 60.33 16.40 -40.04
N ASP A 58 60.62 16.15 -38.75
CA ASP A 58 61.12 17.02 -37.66
C ASP A 58 60.33 18.21 -37.02
N TYR A 59 60.62 18.34 -35.70
CA TYR A 59 60.49 19.47 -34.74
C TYR A 59 59.32 19.57 -33.73
N VAL A 60 59.61 19.10 -32.50
CA VAL A 60 59.52 19.70 -31.15
C VAL A 60 58.35 20.64 -30.73
N GLN A 61 57.79 20.28 -29.55
CA GLN A 61 57.17 21.05 -28.44
C GLN A 61 55.64 21.28 -28.32
N ASP A 62 55.13 20.68 -27.24
CA ASP A 62 54.29 21.20 -26.14
C ASP A 62 52.77 21.48 -26.29
N GLU A 63 52.09 21.01 -25.23
CA GLU A 63 50.73 21.30 -24.71
C GLU A 63 49.48 20.87 -25.50
N ASN A 64 48.80 19.81 -25.02
CA ASN A 64 47.56 19.96 -24.25
C ASN A 64 46.84 18.63 -23.95
N SER A 65 46.48 18.46 -22.68
CA SER A 65 45.15 18.05 -22.21
C SER A 65 44.38 16.98 -23.00
N ALA A 66 44.44 15.72 -22.55
CA ALA A 66 43.39 14.75 -22.88
C ALA A 66 43.25 13.62 -21.84
N SER A 67 42.09 13.63 -21.19
CA SER A 67 41.30 12.46 -20.79
C SER A 67 41.95 11.39 -19.89
N SER A 68 41.64 11.50 -18.61
CA SER A 68 41.40 10.32 -17.76
C SER A 68 40.00 10.47 -17.16
N PHE A 69 38.97 10.45 -18.01
CA PHE A 69 37.62 10.16 -17.52
C PHE A 69 37.62 8.69 -17.13
N GLU A 70 37.95 8.43 -15.87
CA GLU A 70 37.66 7.17 -15.23
C GLU A 70 36.16 6.87 -15.38
N ASN A 71 35.90 5.72 -16.00
CA ASN A 71 34.62 5.04 -15.96
C ASN A 71 34.26 4.74 -14.50
N SER A 72 33.68 5.70 -13.80
CA SER A 72 32.95 5.43 -12.57
C SER A 72 31.58 4.88 -12.96
N VAL A 73 31.55 3.55 -13.07
CA VAL A 73 30.51 2.66 -12.59
C VAL A 73 29.20 3.40 -12.26
N TYR A 74 28.17 3.19 -13.09
CA TYR A 74 26.78 3.36 -12.68
C TYR A 74 26.51 2.43 -11.48
N GLN A 75 26.88 2.88 -10.30
CA GLN A 75 26.31 2.41 -9.05
C GLN A 75 24.85 2.84 -9.13
N ASN A 76 23.95 1.90 -9.43
CA ASN A 76 22.56 2.04 -9.03
C ASN A 76 22.55 2.00 -7.49
N SER A 77 22.97 3.08 -6.86
CA SER A 77 22.71 3.32 -5.46
C SER A 77 21.21 3.48 -5.33
N THR A 78 20.56 2.53 -4.67
CA THR A 78 19.20 2.72 -4.18
C THR A 78 19.21 3.93 -3.26
N ILE A 79 18.85 5.10 -3.80
CA ILE A 79 18.81 6.35 -3.04
C ILE A 79 17.67 6.23 -2.03
N ASN A 80 18.01 5.94 -0.78
CA ASN A 80 17.05 6.00 0.31
C ASN A 80 16.51 7.42 0.43
N PRO A 81 15.18 7.60 0.59
CA PRO A 81 14.59 8.93 0.67
C PRO A 81 15.10 9.66 1.91
N SER A 82 15.29 10.97 1.78
CA SER A 82 15.74 11.80 2.90
C SER A 82 14.70 11.84 4.03
N ARG A 83 15.15 12.06 5.27
CA ARG A 83 14.29 12.16 6.46
C ARG A 83 13.12 13.12 6.26
N SER A 84 13.38 14.32 5.73
CA SER A 84 12.35 15.34 5.51
C SER A 84 11.35 14.90 4.44
N THR A 85 11.81 14.25 3.37
CA THR A 85 10.93 13.68 2.33
C THR A 85 9.98 12.64 2.91
N VAL A 86 10.49 11.71 3.74
CA VAL A 86 9.66 10.68 4.38
C VAL A 86 8.62 11.31 5.31
N LEU A 87 9.05 12.19 6.21
CA LEU A 87 8.15 12.84 7.17
C LEU A 87 7.08 13.70 6.47
N GLN A 88 7.46 14.44 5.43
CA GLN A 88 6.53 15.23 4.64
C GLN A 88 5.52 14.34 3.91
N ALA A 89 5.98 13.27 3.25
CA ALA A 89 5.11 12.33 2.57
C ALA A 89 4.12 11.66 3.55
N CYS A 90 4.62 11.21 4.71
CA CYS A 90 3.80 10.64 5.77
C CYS A 90 2.74 11.63 6.26
N THR A 91 3.13 12.87 6.53
CA THR A 91 2.23 13.92 7.05
C THR A 91 1.14 14.27 6.04
N ILE A 92 1.52 14.53 4.79
CA ILE A 92 0.57 14.90 3.73
C ILE A 92 -0.40 13.73 3.46
N THR A 93 0.14 12.53 3.27
CA THR A 93 -0.68 11.35 2.95
C THR A 93 -1.64 11.03 4.09
N SER A 94 -1.17 11.01 5.33
CA SER A 94 -2.02 10.77 6.50
C SER A 94 -3.08 11.86 6.68
N GLY A 95 -2.72 13.12 6.44
CA GLY A 95 -3.67 14.24 6.48
C GLY A 95 -4.79 14.10 5.44
N LEU A 96 -4.44 13.72 4.21
CA LEU A 96 -5.41 13.48 3.14
C LEU A 96 -6.32 12.28 3.43
N ILE A 97 -5.75 11.17 3.94
CA ILE A 97 -6.51 9.98 4.32
C ILE A 97 -7.48 10.30 5.46
N ALA A 98 -7.02 11.02 6.50
CA ALA A 98 -7.86 11.44 7.61
C ALA A 98 -9.00 12.35 7.15
N ALA A 99 -8.69 13.35 6.32
CA ALA A 99 -9.70 14.25 5.76
C ALA A 99 -10.74 13.49 4.93
N LEU A 100 -10.29 12.55 4.08
CA LEU A 100 -11.18 11.71 3.29
C LEU A 100 -12.08 10.86 4.19
N GLY A 101 -11.53 10.23 5.23
CA GLY A 101 -12.32 9.45 6.19
C GLY A 101 -13.37 10.28 6.90
N ILE A 102 -13.01 11.47 7.38
CA ILE A 102 -13.95 12.39 8.04
C ILE A 102 -15.04 12.84 7.06
N ILE A 103 -14.67 13.29 5.86
CA ILE A 103 -15.63 13.75 4.84
C ILE A 103 -16.58 12.62 4.47
N LEU A 104 -16.07 11.42 4.18
CA LEU A 104 -16.91 10.27 3.82
C LEU A 104 -17.90 9.93 4.93
N ARG A 105 -17.44 9.90 6.19
CA ARG A 105 -18.32 9.65 7.35
C ARG A 105 -19.41 10.71 7.50
N GLN A 106 -19.07 11.99 7.34
CA GLN A 106 -20.05 13.07 7.48
C GLN A 106 -21.04 13.10 6.32
N VAL A 107 -20.56 12.94 5.09
CA VAL A 107 -21.40 12.93 3.89
C VAL A 107 -22.34 11.72 3.90
N SER A 108 -21.87 10.52 4.30
CA SER A 108 -22.74 9.35 4.42
C SER A 108 -23.82 9.56 5.46
N HIS A 109 -23.47 10.16 6.61
CA HIS A 109 -24.41 10.42 7.68
C HIS A 109 -25.50 11.42 7.26
N VAL A 110 -25.10 12.57 6.71
CA VAL A 110 -26.05 13.58 6.23
C VAL A 110 -26.94 13.01 5.13
N ALA A 111 -26.37 12.30 4.16
CA ALA A 111 -27.15 11.69 3.09
C ALA A 111 -28.19 10.68 3.60
N SER A 112 -27.82 9.85 4.58
CA SER A 112 -28.76 8.92 5.22
C SER A 112 -29.87 9.64 5.99
N VAL A 113 -29.55 10.72 6.71
CA VAL A 113 -30.54 11.51 7.47
C VAL A 113 -31.51 12.24 6.54
N GLU A 114 -31.05 12.70 5.39
CA GLU A 114 -31.87 13.32 4.33
C GLU A 114 -32.71 12.29 3.54
N GLY A 115 -32.67 11.01 3.90
CA GLY A 115 -33.50 9.96 3.32
C GLY A 115 -32.97 9.37 2.01
N LEU A 116 -31.72 9.64 1.63
CA LEU A 116 -31.08 8.93 0.52
C LEU A 116 -30.87 7.45 0.91
N PRO A 117 -30.95 6.51 -0.05
CA PRO A 117 -30.82 5.07 0.22
C PRO A 117 -29.34 4.66 0.42
N ILE A 118 -28.67 5.31 1.36
CA ILE A 118 -27.28 5.03 1.75
C ILE A 118 -27.30 4.37 3.12
N LEU A 119 -26.58 3.26 3.26
CA LEU A 119 -26.37 2.64 4.54
C LEU A 119 -25.42 3.49 5.38
N ASP A 120 -25.86 3.92 6.56
CA ASP A 120 -25.00 4.60 7.52
C ASP A 120 -25.11 3.96 8.91
N CYS A 121 -24.07 3.21 9.29
CA CYS A 121 -23.92 2.71 10.65
C CYS A 121 -22.92 3.55 11.47
N SER A 122 -22.66 4.81 11.09
CA SER A 122 -21.60 5.61 11.74
C SER A 122 -21.87 5.89 13.22
N ALA A 123 -23.14 5.86 13.64
CA ALA A 123 -23.55 5.97 15.03
C ALA A 123 -23.07 4.78 15.90
N GLU A 124 -22.87 3.60 15.31
CA GLU A 124 -22.38 2.38 16.00
C GLU A 124 -20.88 2.46 16.32
N VAL A 125 -20.15 3.37 15.68
CA VAL A 125 -18.70 3.53 15.83
C VAL A 125 -18.40 4.87 16.49
N SER A 126 -18.33 4.87 17.82
CA SER A 126 -18.08 6.08 18.60
C SER A 126 -16.58 6.40 18.71
N PHE A 127 -16.26 7.57 19.27
CA PHE A 127 -14.92 7.90 19.78
C PHE A 127 -14.81 7.68 21.30
N GLY A 128 -15.75 6.94 21.89
CA GLY A 128 -15.80 6.66 23.32
C GLY A 128 -14.66 5.75 23.78
N PHE A 129 -14.29 5.85 25.05
CA PHE A 129 -13.25 5.03 25.64
C PHE A 129 -13.69 4.50 27.00
N GLU A 130 -13.52 3.19 27.21
CA GLU A 130 -13.80 2.50 28.45
C GLU A 130 -12.54 1.77 28.93
N MET A 131 -12.43 1.49 30.22
CA MET A 131 -11.20 0.94 30.80
C MET A 131 -10.83 -0.45 30.24
N TRP A 132 -11.83 -1.29 29.92
CA TRP A 132 -11.60 -2.62 29.35
C TRP A 132 -11.03 -2.56 27.93
N HIS A 133 -11.13 -1.42 27.24
CA HIS A 133 -10.47 -1.20 25.96
C HIS A 133 -8.94 -1.34 26.06
N LEU A 134 -8.34 -1.03 27.21
CA LEU A 134 -6.90 -1.21 27.42
C LEU A 134 -6.47 -2.67 27.31
N GLU A 135 -7.28 -3.58 27.87
CA GLU A 135 -7.02 -5.03 27.79
C GLU A 135 -7.13 -5.50 26.33
N LEU A 136 -8.15 -5.04 25.62
CA LEU A 136 -8.35 -5.35 24.20
C LEU A 136 -7.19 -4.83 23.34
N ILE A 137 -6.79 -3.56 23.51
CA ILE A 137 -5.66 -2.95 22.80
C ILE A 137 -4.39 -3.75 23.08
N THR A 138 -4.13 -4.08 24.35
CA THR A 138 -2.94 -4.84 24.74
C THR A 138 -2.93 -6.23 24.10
N GLY A 139 -4.06 -6.94 24.14
CA GLY A 139 -4.21 -8.25 23.52
C GLY A 139 -3.98 -8.22 22.02
N ILE A 140 -4.52 -7.22 21.32
CA ILE A 140 -4.31 -7.03 19.88
C ILE A 140 -2.85 -6.72 19.57
N VAL A 141 -2.22 -5.83 20.35
CA VAL A 141 -0.81 -5.46 20.15
C VAL A 141 0.08 -6.69 20.28
N VAL A 142 -0.14 -7.53 21.30
CA VAL A 142 0.59 -8.79 21.51
C VAL A 142 0.33 -9.76 20.35
N LEU A 143 -0.93 -9.96 19.95
CA LEU A 143 -1.33 -10.86 18.87
C LEU A 143 -0.62 -10.49 17.56
N ILE A 144 -0.74 -9.23 17.13
CA ILE A 144 -0.18 -8.76 15.87
C ILE A 144 1.34 -8.75 15.92
N SER A 145 1.96 -8.32 17.02
CA SER A 145 3.42 -8.29 17.14
C SER A 145 4.01 -9.71 17.12
N SER A 146 3.39 -10.65 17.85
CA SER A 146 3.83 -12.06 17.89
C SER A 146 3.62 -12.74 16.53
N SER A 147 2.47 -12.51 15.89
CA SER A 147 2.19 -13.03 14.54
C SER A 147 3.20 -12.49 13.53
N ARG A 148 3.46 -11.18 13.54
CA ARG A 148 4.48 -10.57 12.68
C ARG A 148 5.85 -11.20 12.91
N TYR A 149 6.26 -11.36 14.17
CA TYR A 149 7.53 -11.99 14.50
C TYR A 149 7.64 -13.41 13.93
N LEU A 150 6.60 -14.24 14.09
CA LEU A 150 6.57 -15.59 13.53
C LEU A 150 6.64 -15.57 12.00
N LEU A 151 5.89 -14.69 11.33
CA LEU A 151 5.93 -14.57 9.88
C LEU A 151 7.29 -14.12 9.37
N LEU A 152 7.96 -13.18 10.05
CA LEU A 152 9.32 -12.76 9.70
C LEU A 152 10.34 -13.92 9.79
N LYS A 153 10.08 -14.94 10.62
CA LYS A 153 10.96 -16.12 10.78
C LYS A 153 10.61 -17.27 9.85
N THR A 154 9.34 -17.41 9.48
CA THR A 154 8.83 -18.60 8.78
C THR A 154 8.47 -18.37 7.32
N TRP A 155 8.24 -17.11 6.91
CA TRP A 155 7.82 -16.77 5.55
C TRP A 155 8.81 -15.80 4.88
N PRO A 156 9.77 -16.31 4.08
CA PRO A 156 10.81 -15.50 3.45
C PRO A 156 10.27 -14.35 2.58
N ASP A 157 9.23 -14.58 1.78
CA ASP A 157 8.64 -13.52 0.95
C ASP A 157 8.02 -12.41 1.78
N PHE A 158 7.45 -12.72 2.94
CA PHE A 158 6.95 -11.69 3.86
C PHE A 158 8.10 -10.93 4.51
N ALA A 159 9.15 -11.64 4.94
CA ALA A 159 10.32 -11.03 5.55
C ALA A 159 11.01 -10.03 4.59
N GLU A 160 11.28 -10.44 3.35
CA GLU A 160 11.88 -9.57 2.32
C GLU A 160 10.98 -8.37 2.02
N SER A 161 9.68 -8.59 1.87
CA SER A 161 8.73 -7.51 1.60
C SER A 161 8.59 -6.53 2.78
N SER A 162 8.64 -7.02 4.02
CA SER A 162 8.63 -6.17 5.21
C SER A 162 9.93 -5.40 5.35
N GLU A 163 11.06 -6.01 5.00
CA GLU A 163 12.36 -5.35 5.03
C GLU A 163 12.42 -4.21 4.02
N ALA A 164 12.01 -4.44 2.76
CA ALA A 164 11.97 -3.41 1.73
C ALA A 164 11.08 -2.22 2.14
N ALA A 165 9.89 -2.48 2.69
CA ALA A 165 8.99 -1.44 3.17
C ALA A 165 9.57 -0.66 4.36
N ASN A 166 10.13 -1.35 5.34
CA ASN A 166 10.75 -0.72 6.50
C ASN A 166 12.00 0.08 6.10
N GLN A 167 12.84 -0.40 5.18
CA GLN A 167 14.00 0.33 4.69
C GLN A 167 13.59 1.65 4.02
N GLN A 168 12.56 1.63 3.18
CA GLN A 168 12.08 2.83 2.49
C GLN A 168 11.59 3.91 3.47
N VAL A 169 10.91 3.52 4.54
CA VAL A 169 10.27 4.46 5.48
C VAL A 169 11.15 4.79 6.66
N LEU A 170 11.85 3.82 7.25
CA LEU A 170 12.46 3.95 8.57
C LEU A 170 13.98 4.16 8.54
N ALA A 171 14.66 3.87 7.43
CA ALA A 171 16.13 3.89 7.38
C ALA A 171 16.73 5.29 7.61
N SER A 172 16.10 6.34 7.10
CA SER A 172 16.56 7.73 7.24
C SER A 172 16.07 8.43 8.51
N LEU A 173 15.25 7.76 9.33
CA LEU A 173 14.56 8.35 10.46
C LEU A 173 15.36 8.26 11.77
N GLN A 174 15.18 9.28 12.62
CA GLN A 174 15.63 9.29 14.00
C GLN A 174 14.60 8.60 14.90
N ILE A 175 14.99 8.21 16.11
CA ILE A 175 14.12 7.39 16.98
C ILE A 175 12.82 8.08 17.37
N LEU A 176 12.83 9.41 17.54
CA LEU A 176 11.64 10.18 17.85
C LEU A 176 10.66 10.27 16.67
N ASP A 177 11.17 10.17 15.43
CA ASP A 177 10.34 10.20 14.23
C ASP A 177 9.43 8.97 14.13
N TYR A 178 9.79 7.86 14.80
CA TYR A 178 9.05 6.60 14.77
C TYR A 178 7.68 6.78 15.40
N ILE A 179 7.55 7.67 16.39
CA ILE A 179 6.28 8.04 16.99
C ILE A 179 5.38 8.68 15.93
N ILE A 180 5.93 9.63 15.17
CA ILE A 180 5.21 10.37 14.13
C ILE A 180 4.74 9.41 13.03
N VAL A 181 5.66 8.62 12.46
CA VAL A 181 5.35 7.70 11.35
C VAL A 181 4.58 6.45 11.78
N ALA A 182 4.43 6.19 13.08
CA ALA A 182 3.56 5.13 13.58
C ALA A 182 2.13 5.65 13.84
N PHE A 183 2.00 6.80 14.52
CA PHE A 183 0.71 7.32 14.96
C PHE A 183 -0.08 8.02 13.84
N LEU A 184 0.57 8.79 12.98
CA LEU A 184 -0.13 9.47 11.87
C LEU A 184 -0.88 8.49 10.96
N PRO A 185 -0.23 7.46 10.35
CA PRO A 185 -0.95 6.48 9.55
C PRO A 185 -1.91 5.65 10.42
N GLY A 186 -1.50 5.23 11.62
CA GLY A 186 -2.34 4.45 12.52
C GLY A 186 -3.65 5.14 12.93
N ILE A 187 -3.68 6.46 12.99
CA ILE A 187 -4.92 7.22 13.26
C ILE A 187 -5.68 7.49 11.97
N SER A 188 -4.99 7.99 10.95
CA SER A 188 -5.63 8.43 9.70
C SER A 188 -6.27 7.29 8.91
N GLU A 189 -5.58 6.15 8.81
CA GLU A 189 -6.12 4.98 8.12
C GLU A 189 -7.36 4.45 8.86
N GLU A 190 -7.34 4.39 10.19
CA GLU A 190 -8.51 3.92 10.95
C GLU A 190 -9.71 4.87 10.83
N LEU A 191 -9.50 6.20 10.74
CA LEU A 191 -10.57 7.15 10.40
C LEU A 191 -11.25 6.79 9.07
N LEU A 192 -10.47 6.41 8.06
CA LEU A 192 -11.00 6.02 6.75
C LEU A 192 -11.65 4.64 6.79
N PHE A 193 -10.92 3.62 7.19
CA PHE A 193 -11.36 2.23 7.04
C PHE A 193 -12.42 1.84 8.07
N ARG A 194 -12.22 2.20 9.34
CA ARG A 194 -13.11 1.79 10.44
C ARG A 194 -14.12 2.89 10.78
N GLY A 195 -13.72 4.15 10.62
CA GLY A 195 -14.55 5.31 10.90
C GLY A 195 -15.55 5.64 9.80
N ALA A 196 -15.25 5.31 8.52
CA ALA A 196 -16.10 5.62 7.37
C ALA A 196 -16.50 4.39 6.56
N LEU A 197 -15.54 3.64 6.00
CA LEU A 197 -15.84 2.55 5.05
C LEU A 197 -16.59 1.39 5.70
N LEU A 198 -16.18 0.95 6.90
CA LEU A 198 -16.87 -0.12 7.61
C LEU A 198 -18.35 0.24 7.88
N PRO A 199 -18.68 1.37 8.53
CA PRO A 199 -20.06 1.83 8.68
C PRO A 199 -20.84 1.97 7.37
N LEU A 200 -20.19 2.42 6.29
CA LEU A 200 -20.80 2.62 4.98
C LEU A 200 -21.21 1.29 4.31
N PHE A 201 -20.40 0.24 4.50
CA PHE A 201 -20.75 -1.10 4.04
C PHE A 201 -21.55 -1.90 5.08
N GLY A 202 -21.71 -1.37 6.29
CA GLY A 202 -22.47 -1.95 7.39
C GLY A 202 -21.62 -2.42 8.57
N PHE A 203 -22.22 -2.41 9.77
CA PHE A 203 -21.55 -2.81 11.00
C PHE A 203 -21.68 -4.33 11.26
N ASN A 204 -21.10 -5.15 10.37
CA ASN A 204 -21.17 -6.61 10.46
C ASN A 204 -19.90 -7.30 9.90
N TRP A 205 -19.82 -8.62 10.10
CA TRP A 205 -18.67 -9.42 9.68
C TRP A 205 -18.38 -9.41 8.17
N LYS A 206 -19.41 -9.38 7.32
CA LYS A 206 -19.20 -9.34 5.86
C LYS A 206 -18.49 -8.05 5.45
N SER A 207 -18.88 -6.94 6.06
CA SER A 207 -18.27 -5.63 5.85
C SER A 207 -16.85 -5.58 6.39
N VAL A 208 -16.57 -6.22 7.53
CA VAL A 208 -15.19 -6.39 8.03
C VAL A 208 -14.33 -7.14 7.03
N PHE A 209 -14.79 -8.27 6.47
CA PHE A 209 -14.04 -8.99 5.44
C PHE A 209 -13.78 -8.13 4.19
N LEU A 210 -14.79 -7.40 3.73
CA LEU A 210 -14.69 -6.53 2.56
C LEU A 210 -13.66 -5.41 2.79
N VAL A 211 -13.79 -4.67 3.89
CA VAL A 211 -12.90 -3.55 4.22
C VAL A 211 -11.47 -4.02 4.47
N ALA A 212 -11.29 -5.17 5.13
CA ALA A 212 -9.98 -5.77 5.32
C ALA A 212 -9.33 -6.18 4.00
N ALA A 213 -10.09 -6.73 3.06
CA ALA A 213 -9.60 -7.07 1.73
C ALA A 213 -9.18 -5.81 0.94
N ILE A 214 -9.99 -4.76 0.97
CA ILE A 214 -9.64 -3.45 0.36
C ILE A 214 -8.34 -2.92 0.98
N PHE A 215 -8.24 -2.95 2.31
CA PHE A 215 -7.04 -2.52 3.03
C PHE A 215 -5.81 -3.31 2.57
N GLY A 216 -5.90 -4.64 2.49
CA GLY A 216 -4.81 -5.50 2.01
C GLY A 216 -4.39 -5.21 0.57
N VAL A 217 -5.35 -5.04 -0.35
CA VAL A 217 -5.08 -4.71 -1.76
C VAL A 217 -4.34 -3.38 -1.89
N LEU A 218 -4.72 -2.36 -1.11
CA LEU A 218 -4.05 -1.06 -1.09
C LEU A 218 -2.61 -1.12 -0.54
N HIS A 219 -2.25 -2.22 0.11
CA HIS A 219 -0.89 -2.48 0.59
C HIS A 219 0.00 -3.20 -0.44
N VAL A 220 -0.50 -3.47 -1.64
CA VAL A 220 0.33 -3.92 -2.79
C VAL A 220 1.04 -2.71 -3.41
N GLY A 221 2.31 -2.85 -3.79
CA GLY A 221 3.07 -1.82 -4.51
C GLY A 221 4.22 -1.23 -3.70
N SER A 222 5.04 -0.39 -4.34
CA SER A 222 6.25 0.21 -3.76
C SER A 222 7.23 -0.83 -3.18
N GLY A 223 7.47 -1.92 -3.89
CA GLY A 223 8.33 -3.01 -3.44
C GLY A 223 7.65 -4.03 -2.51
N ARG A 224 6.38 -3.82 -2.14
CA ARG A 224 5.61 -4.79 -1.34
C ARG A 224 5.01 -5.91 -2.20
N LYS A 225 5.29 -7.15 -1.80
CA LYS A 225 4.80 -8.39 -2.43
C LYS A 225 3.39 -8.75 -1.95
N TYR A 226 2.75 -9.73 -2.60
CA TYR A 226 1.45 -10.26 -2.19
C TYR A 226 1.43 -10.81 -0.75
N SER A 227 2.55 -11.31 -0.24
CA SER A 227 2.71 -11.74 1.16
C SER A 227 2.38 -10.60 2.13
N PHE A 228 2.79 -9.37 1.83
CA PHE A 228 2.49 -8.19 2.62
C PHE A 228 1.00 -7.82 2.56
N ALA A 229 0.37 -7.96 1.39
CA ALA A 229 -1.07 -7.73 1.24
C ALA A 229 -1.92 -8.73 2.04
N ILE A 230 -1.50 -10.01 2.07
CA ILE A 230 -2.14 -11.04 2.90
C ILE A 230 -2.02 -10.68 4.39
N TRP A 231 -0.82 -10.29 4.82
CA TRP A 231 -0.60 -9.81 6.19
C TRP A 231 -1.44 -8.58 6.53
N ALA A 232 -1.46 -7.57 5.65
CA ALA A 232 -2.27 -6.37 5.82
C ALA A 232 -3.77 -6.70 5.87
N THR A 233 -4.24 -7.67 5.08
CA THR A 233 -5.62 -8.17 5.16
C THR A 233 -5.92 -8.78 6.52
N PHE A 234 -5.03 -9.62 7.05
CA PHE A 234 -5.18 -10.22 8.39
C PHE A 234 -5.25 -9.16 9.49
N VAL A 235 -4.31 -8.20 9.49
CA VAL A 235 -4.34 -7.05 10.41
C VAL A 235 -5.62 -6.24 10.23
N GLY A 236 -6.04 -6.09 8.97
CA GLY A 236 -7.33 -5.56 8.51
C GLY A 236 -8.51 -6.14 9.29
N LEU A 237 -8.60 -7.47 9.33
CA LEU A 237 -9.63 -8.23 10.02
C LEU A 237 -9.57 -8.03 11.54
N VAL A 238 -8.38 -8.07 12.13
CA VAL A 238 -8.20 -7.92 13.58
C VAL A 238 -8.70 -6.57 14.07
N TYR A 239 -8.32 -5.47 13.43
CA TYR A 239 -8.82 -4.15 13.82
C TYR A 239 -10.31 -3.97 13.48
N GLY A 240 -10.80 -4.58 12.40
CA GLY A 240 -12.24 -4.60 12.09
C GLY A 240 -13.05 -5.30 13.19
N TYR A 241 -12.59 -6.47 13.65
CA TYR A 241 -13.16 -7.15 14.82
C TYR A 241 -13.09 -6.29 16.08
N ALA A 242 -11.95 -5.66 16.35
CA ALA A 242 -11.77 -4.79 17.50
C ALA A 242 -12.76 -3.62 17.49
N THR A 243 -13.08 -3.09 16.31
CA THR A 243 -14.06 -2.01 16.13
C THR A 243 -15.47 -2.50 16.44
N ILE A 244 -15.86 -3.69 15.94
CA ILE A 244 -17.18 -4.27 16.22
C ILE A 244 -17.33 -4.61 17.71
N MET A 245 -16.29 -5.20 18.31
CA MET A 245 -16.34 -5.62 19.71
C MET A 245 -16.41 -4.43 20.66
N SER A 246 -15.71 -3.34 20.36
CA SER A 246 -15.62 -2.18 21.27
C SER A 246 -16.59 -1.04 20.95
N SER A 247 -17.22 -1.05 19.76
CA SER A 247 -17.98 0.10 19.25
C SER A 247 -17.21 1.43 19.36
N SER A 248 -15.88 1.35 19.31
CA SER A 248 -14.96 2.47 19.50
C SER A 248 -13.89 2.48 18.43
N LEU A 249 -13.68 3.66 17.86
CA LEU A 249 -12.63 3.90 16.89
C LEU A 249 -11.26 4.09 17.55
N ILE A 250 -11.22 4.42 18.85
CA ILE A 250 -9.96 4.61 19.59
C ILE A 250 -9.20 3.29 19.74
N VAL A 251 -9.92 2.18 19.90
CA VAL A 251 -9.33 0.84 20.04
C VAL A 251 -8.49 0.43 18.83
N PRO A 252 -9.01 0.41 17.58
CA PRO A 252 -8.22 0.08 16.41
C PRO A 252 -7.13 1.13 16.14
N MET A 253 -7.37 2.44 16.38
CA MET A 253 -6.36 3.50 16.23
C MET A 253 -5.14 3.28 17.13
N ALA A 254 -5.38 3.07 18.42
CA ALA A 254 -4.31 2.87 19.39
C ALA A 254 -3.57 1.55 19.10
N SER A 255 -4.30 0.48 18.81
CA SER A 255 -3.71 -0.81 18.47
C SER A 255 -2.81 -0.69 17.24
N HIS A 256 -3.30 -0.05 16.17
CA HIS A 256 -2.54 0.16 14.94
C HIS A 256 -1.29 1.01 15.17
N ALA A 257 -1.43 2.18 15.78
CA ALA A 257 -0.30 3.05 16.07
C ALA A 257 0.77 2.35 16.93
N ILE A 258 0.37 1.64 17.99
CA ILE A 258 1.30 0.93 18.87
C ILE A 258 1.97 -0.24 18.13
N ASN A 259 1.23 -1.01 17.33
CA ASN A 259 1.84 -2.10 16.53
C ASN A 259 2.85 -1.58 15.49
N ASN A 260 2.58 -0.44 14.87
CA ASN A 260 3.54 0.21 13.96
C ASN A 260 4.79 0.67 14.72
N LEU A 261 4.60 1.26 15.90
CA LEU A 261 5.72 1.72 16.74
C LEU A 261 6.59 0.55 17.19
N VAL A 262 5.98 -0.51 17.77
CA VAL A 262 6.67 -1.74 18.17
C VAL A 262 7.43 -2.33 16.99
N GLY A 263 6.76 -2.45 15.83
CA GLY A 263 7.36 -2.96 14.61
C GLY A 263 8.57 -2.17 14.14
N GLY A 264 8.48 -0.83 14.16
CA GLY A 264 9.58 0.05 13.78
C GLY A 264 10.75 -0.07 14.75
N ILE A 265 10.50 -0.02 16.05
CA ILE A 265 11.52 -0.16 17.09
C ILE A 265 12.25 -1.51 16.95
N LEU A 266 11.51 -2.60 16.79
CA LEU A 266 12.08 -3.95 16.67
C LEU A 266 12.94 -4.11 15.41
N TRP A 267 12.48 -3.53 14.30
CA TRP A 267 13.25 -3.48 13.06
C TRP A 267 14.58 -2.75 13.28
N ARG A 268 14.54 -1.55 13.88
CA ARG A 268 15.75 -0.74 14.13
C ARG A 268 16.80 -1.45 14.97
N TYR A 269 16.39 -2.18 16.01
CA TYR A 269 17.31 -2.96 16.83
C TYR A 269 17.92 -4.14 16.08
N THR A 270 17.14 -4.80 15.24
CA THR A 270 17.62 -5.96 14.46
C THR A 270 18.60 -5.50 13.37
N SER A 271 18.32 -4.41 12.66
CA SER A 271 19.21 -3.89 11.60
C SER A 271 20.56 -3.43 12.15
N LYS A 272 20.58 -2.72 13.30
CA LYS A 272 21.84 -2.31 13.96
C LYS A 272 22.70 -3.49 14.42
N SER A 273 22.07 -4.61 14.78
CA SER A 273 22.79 -5.80 15.20
C SER A 273 23.47 -6.47 14.01
N SER A 274 22.81 -6.46 12.84
CA SER A 274 23.36 -7.01 11.60
C SER A 274 24.51 -6.17 11.02
N GLU A 275 24.54 -4.85 11.26
CA GLU A 275 25.66 -3.98 10.84
C GLU A 275 26.94 -4.16 11.67
N LYS A 276 26.84 -4.79 12.86
CA LYS A 276 27.97 -4.98 13.80
C LYS A 276 28.64 -6.35 13.68
N LEU A 277 28.07 -7.27 12.90
CA LEU A 277 28.58 -8.61 12.60
C LEU A 277 29.31 -8.61 11.26
#